data_AF-A0A212C7J9-F1
#
_entry.id   AF-A0A212C7J9-F1
#
_cell.length_a   1.000
_cell.length_b   1.000
_cell.length_c   1.000
_cell.angle_alpha   90.00
_cell.angle_beta   90.00
_cell.angle_gamma   90.00
#
_symmetry.space_group_name_H-M   'P 1'
#
loop_
_entity.id
_entity.type
_entity.pdbx_description
1 polymer ?
#
loop_
_entity_poly.entity_id
_entity_poly.type
_entity_poly.pdbx_seq_one_letter_code
_entity_poly.pdbx_strand_id
1 'polypeptide(L)'
;MLTECMRNKMLAKFFRERQETLKHSLPLGSYLLKPVQRILKYHLLLHEIENHLDKDTEGYDVVLDAIDTMQRVAWHINDMKRKHEHAVRLQEIQSLLTNWKGPDLTSYGELVLEGTFRLQRAKNERTLFLFDKLLLITKKRDDTFTYKAHILCGNLMLVEVIPKEPLSFSVFHYKNPKLQHTVQAKSQQDKRLWVLHLKRLILENHAAKIPAKVRP
;
A
#
# COMPACT_ATOMS: atom_id res chain seq x y z
N MET A 1 -17.40 7.61 -11.00
CA MET A 1 -17.13 7.85 -12.44
C MET A 1 -17.96 6.93 -13.35
N LEU A 2 -17.44 5.94 -14.09
CA LEU A 2 -18.29 5.19 -15.06
C LEU A 2 -19.46 4.44 -14.40
N THR A 3 -19.22 3.73 -13.30
CA THR A 3 -20.28 3.04 -12.55
C THR A 3 -21.40 3.97 -12.11
N GLU A 4 -21.05 5.22 -11.81
CA GLU A 4 -21.99 6.26 -11.39
C GLU A 4 -22.75 6.84 -12.59
N CYS A 5 -22.07 7.09 -13.71
CA CYS A 5 -22.72 7.45 -14.97
C CYS A 5 -23.71 6.37 -15.44
N MET A 6 -23.36 5.09 -15.27
CA MET A 6 -24.23 3.96 -15.63
C MET A 6 -25.44 3.79 -14.69
N ARG A 7 -25.43 4.39 -13.50
CA ARG A 7 -26.62 4.46 -12.62
C ARG A 7 -27.62 5.51 -13.09
N ASN A 8 -27.17 6.53 -13.84
CA ASN A 8 -28.06 7.50 -14.47
C ASN A 8 -28.68 6.91 -15.73
N LYS A 9 -30.03 6.77 -15.74
CA LYS A 9 -30.77 6.15 -16.85
C LYS A 9 -30.55 6.83 -18.20
N MET A 10 -30.43 8.16 -18.22
CA MET A 10 -30.26 8.94 -19.45
C MET A 10 -28.86 8.72 -20.05
N LEU A 11 -27.81 8.81 -19.22
CA LEU A 11 -26.44 8.56 -19.66
C LEU A 11 -26.22 7.08 -20.07
N ALA A 12 -26.78 6.14 -19.30
CA ALA A 12 -26.70 4.72 -19.63
C ALA A 12 -27.38 4.40 -20.97
N LYS A 13 -28.51 5.04 -21.28
CA LYS A 13 -29.19 4.92 -22.58
C LYS A 13 -28.32 5.49 -23.70
N PHE A 14 -27.79 6.70 -23.52
CA PHE A 14 -26.89 7.33 -24.49
C PHE A 14 -25.68 6.45 -24.83
N PHE A 15 -24.99 5.90 -23.83
CA PHE A 15 -23.82 5.05 -24.06
C PHE A 15 -24.19 3.76 -24.82
N ARG A 16 -25.33 3.13 -24.48
CA ARG A 16 -25.81 1.95 -25.22
C ARG A 16 -26.10 2.26 -26.69
N GLU A 17 -26.83 3.33 -26.98
CA GLU A 17 -27.14 3.74 -28.35
C GLU A 17 -25.87 4.04 -29.17
N ARG A 18 -24.87 4.68 -28.55
CA ARG A 18 -23.56 4.91 -29.19
C ARG A 18 -22.83 3.59 -29.46
N GLN A 19 -22.82 2.66 -28.51
CA GLN A 19 -22.20 1.35 -28.70
C GLN A 19 -22.86 0.53 -29.82
N GLU A 20 -24.19 0.57 -29.93
CA GLU A 20 -24.95 -0.06 -31.00
C GLU A 20 -24.61 0.56 -32.37
N THR A 21 -24.59 1.90 -32.45
CA THR A 21 -24.23 2.63 -33.69
C THR A 21 -22.82 2.25 -34.17
N LEU A 22 -21.87 2.14 -33.24
CA LEU A 22 -20.48 1.76 -33.52
C LEU A 22 -20.27 0.24 -33.67
N LYS A 23 -21.33 -0.57 -33.53
CA LYS A 23 -21.29 -2.04 -33.56
C LYS A 23 -20.26 -2.64 -32.57
N HIS A 24 -20.12 -2.01 -31.41
CA HIS A 24 -19.22 -2.45 -30.37
C HIS A 24 -19.80 -3.65 -29.62
N SER A 25 -19.12 -4.79 -29.67
CA SER A 25 -19.58 -6.06 -29.08
C SER A 25 -19.34 -6.16 -27.57
N LEU A 26 -18.43 -5.35 -27.01
CA LEU A 26 -18.11 -5.34 -25.58
C LEU A 26 -18.74 -4.13 -24.87
N PRO A 27 -18.99 -4.22 -23.54
CA PRO A 27 -19.37 -3.05 -22.75
C PRO A 27 -18.31 -1.93 -22.83
N LEU A 28 -18.74 -0.66 -22.76
CA LEU A 28 -17.84 0.51 -22.83
C LEU A 28 -16.68 0.42 -21.83
N GLY A 29 -16.94 -0.06 -20.60
CA GLY A 29 -15.89 -0.28 -19.60
C GLY A 29 -14.76 -1.20 -20.08
N SER A 30 -15.07 -2.21 -20.89
CA SER A 30 -14.05 -3.11 -21.46
C SER A 30 -13.16 -2.40 -22.48
N TYR A 31 -13.71 -1.49 -23.28
CA TYR A 31 -12.94 -0.67 -24.21
C TYR A 31 -12.04 0.32 -23.48
N LEU A 32 -12.54 0.93 -22.39
CA LEU A 32 -11.76 1.86 -21.58
C LEU A 32 -10.57 1.18 -20.86
N LEU A 33 -10.63 -0.13 -20.63
CA LEU A 33 -9.51 -0.90 -20.09
C LEU A 33 -8.45 -1.25 -21.14
N LYS A 34 -8.75 -1.19 -22.44
CA LYS A 34 -7.82 -1.61 -23.51
C LYS A 34 -6.45 -0.91 -23.46
N PRO A 35 -6.34 0.41 -23.22
CA PRO A 35 -5.03 1.07 -23.15
C PRO A 35 -4.15 0.51 -22.03
N VAL A 36 -4.69 0.31 -20.83
CA VAL A 36 -3.97 -0.27 -19.68
C VAL A 36 -3.61 -1.74 -19.98
N GLN A 37 -4.51 -2.50 -20.61
CA GLN A 37 -4.22 -3.87 -21.03
C GLN A 37 -3.14 -3.94 -22.10
N ARG A 38 -3.09 -2.97 -23.03
CA ARG A 38 -2.15 -2.96 -24.15
C ARG A 38 -0.75 -2.59 -23.69
N ILE A 39 -0.61 -1.54 -22.89
CA ILE A 39 0.70 -1.08 -22.39
C ILE A 39 1.39 -2.15 -21.54
N LEU A 40 0.63 -2.92 -20.75
CA LEU A 40 1.13 -4.04 -19.93
C LEU A 40 1.48 -5.30 -20.73
N LYS A 41 1.25 -5.33 -22.05
CA LYS A 41 1.59 -6.47 -22.92
C LYS A 41 2.85 -6.26 -23.73
N TYR A 42 3.31 -5.02 -23.93
CA TYR A 42 4.45 -4.77 -24.82
C TYR A 42 5.72 -5.46 -24.36
N HIS A 43 6.02 -5.48 -23.05
CA HIS A 43 7.19 -6.22 -22.57
C HIS A 43 7.09 -7.73 -22.88
N LEU A 44 5.90 -8.33 -22.82
CA LEU A 44 5.69 -9.75 -23.18
C LEU A 44 5.89 -9.99 -24.68
N LEU A 45 5.35 -9.09 -25.52
CA LEU A 45 5.49 -9.18 -26.97
C LEU A 45 6.95 -8.99 -27.39
N LEU A 46 7.68 -8.09 -26.74
CA LEU A 46 9.10 -7.88 -27.00
C LEU A 46 9.95 -9.07 -26.53
N HIS A 47 9.62 -9.67 -25.38
CA HIS A 47 10.22 -10.96 -24.95
C HIS A 47 9.98 -12.06 -25.98
N GLU A 48 8.78 -12.14 -26.56
CA GLU A 48 8.49 -13.13 -27.60
C GLU A 48 9.32 -12.90 -28.87
N ILE A 49 9.55 -11.63 -29.24
CA ILE A 49 10.44 -11.27 -30.36
C ILE A 49 11.89 -11.68 -30.04
N GLU A 50 12.38 -11.36 -28.83
CA GLU A 50 13.74 -11.68 -28.39
C GLU A 50 14.01 -13.19 -28.41
N ASN A 51 13.05 -14.01 -27.96
CA ASN A 51 13.14 -15.47 -28.00
C ASN A 51 13.31 -16.06 -29.41
N HIS A 52 12.94 -15.32 -30.46
CA HIS A 52 13.01 -15.75 -31.86
C HIS A 52 14.04 -14.98 -32.69
N LEU A 53 14.79 -14.07 -32.08
CA LEU A 53 15.85 -13.30 -32.74
C LEU A 53 17.21 -13.97 -32.54
N ASP A 54 18.03 -14.02 -33.58
CA ASP A 54 19.44 -14.39 -33.41
C ASP A 54 20.16 -13.27 -32.67
N LYS A 55 21.03 -13.63 -31.73
CA LYS A 55 21.80 -12.66 -30.93
C LYS A 55 22.76 -11.83 -31.78
N ASP A 56 23.19 -12.39 -32.92
CA ASP A 56 24.06 -11.70 -33.88
C ASP A 56 23.27 -10.78 -34.84
N THR A 57 21.94 -10.70 -34.70
CA THR A 57 21.10 -9.82 -35.53
C THR A 57 21.39 -8.35 -35.22
N GLU A 58 21.61 -7.56 -36.27
CA GLU A 58 21.71 -6.11 -36.15
C GLU A 58 20.45 -5.54 -35.49
N GLY A 59 20.60 -4.92 -34.33
CA GLY A 59 19.49 -4.37 -33.54
C GLY A 59 18.98 -5.26 -32.41
N TYR A 60 19.60 -6.42 -32.12
CA TYR A 60 19.26 -7.23 -30.94
C TYR A 60 19.33 -6.43 -29.64
N ASP A 61 20.36 -5.59 -29.46
CA ASP A 61 20.51 -4.71 -28.29
C ASP A 61 19.35 -3.71 -28.14
N VAL A 62 18.81 -3.22 -29.26
CA VAL A 62 17.66 -2.29 -29.26
C VAL A 62 16.41 -3.00 -28.74
N VAL A 63 16.25 -4.29 -29.04
CA VAL A 63 15.13 -5.10 -28.51
C VAL A 63 15.28 -5.28 -27.00
N LEU A 64 16.50 -5.56 -26.51
CA LEU A 64 16.76 -5.67 -25.07
C LEU A 64 16.45 -4.37 -24.32
N ASP A 65 16.89 -3.22 -24.85
CA ASP A 65 16.62 -1.91 -24.28
C ASP A 65 15.11 -1.59 -24.28
N ALA A 66 14.40 -1.97 -25.33
CA ALA A 66 12.94 -1.81 -25.42
C ALA A 66 12.23 -2.67 -24.37
N ILE A 67 12.69 -3.90 -24.13
CA ILE A 67 12.15 -4.80 -23.10
C ILE A 67 12.29 -4.16 -21.72
N ASP A 68 13.50 -3.74 -21.35
CA ASP A 68 13.77 -3.13 -20.04
C ASP A 68 12.92 -1.86 -19.86
N THR A 69 12.86 -1.01 -20.88
CA THR A 69 12.02 0.19 -20.88
C THR A 69 10.55 -0.15 -20.63
N MET A 70 10.01 -1.12 -21.35
CA MET A 70 8.60 -1.50 -21.19
C MET A 70 8.31 -2.20 -19.86
N GLN A 71 9.28 -2.92 -19.29
CA GLN A 71 9.19 -3.46 -17.93
C GLN A 71 9.13 -2.34 -16.89
N ARG A 72 9.96 -1.30 -17.02
CA ARG A 72 9.92 -0.12 -16.14
C ARG A 72 8.59 0.63 -16.23
N VAL A 73 8.04 0.78 -17.44
CA VAL A 73 6.70 1.38 -17.64
C VAL A 73 5.62 0.54 -16.93
N ALA A 74 5.64 -0.79 -17.12
CA ALA A 74 4.67 -1.68 -16.48
C ALA A 74 4.78 -1.63 -14.95
N TRP A 75 6.01 -1.62 -14.42
CA TRP A 75 6.29 -1.46 -13.00
C TRP A 75 5.76 -0.12 -12.47
N HIS A 76 6.02 0.99 -13.18
CA HIS A 76 5.59 2.32 -12.78
C HIS A 76 4.06 2.44 -12.74
N ILE A 77 3.35 1.90 -13.73
CA ILE A 77 1.88 1.87 -13.74
C ILE A 77 1.34 1.11 -12.53
N ASN A 78 1.95 -0.05 -12.21
CA ASN A 78 1.53 -0.84 -11.06
C ASN A 78 1.81 -0.11 -9.74
N ASP A 79 2.95 0.57 -9.61
CA ASP A 79 3.30 1.38 -8.44
C ASP A 79 2.33 2.56 -8.26
N MET A 80 2.03 3.30 -9.33
CA MET A 80 1.08 4.41 -9.31
C MET A 80 -0.34 3.95 -8.93
N LYS A 81 -0.78 2.80 -9.44
CA LYS A 81 -2.06 2.20 -9.05
C LYS A 81 -2.06 1.86 -7.56
N ARG A 82 -1.02 1.21 -7.05
CA ARG A 82 -0.88 0.86 -5.62
C ARG A 82 -0.91 2.11 -4.75
N LYS A 83 -0.15 3.14 -5.11
CA LYS A 83 -0.13 4.43 -4.38
C LYS A 83 -1.50 5.08 -4.36
N HIS A 84 -2.22 5.06 -5.48
CA HIS A 84 -3.58 5.58 -5.53
C HIS A 84 -4.53 4.80 -4.61
N GLU A 85 -4.49 3.46 -4.63
CA GLU A 85 -5.30 2.61 -3.74
C GLU A 85 -4.98 2.87 -2.27
N HIS A 86 -3.70 3.02 -1.92
CA HIS A 86 -3.26 3.36 -0.57
C HIS A 86 -3.69 4.76 -0.14
N ALA A 87 -3.65 5.74 -1.05
CA ALA A 87 -4.13 7.09 -0.78
C ALA A 87 -5.65 7.13 -0.54
N VAL A 88 -6.43 6.41 -1.36
CA VAL A 88 -7.88 6.25 -1.13
C VAL A 88 -8.13 5.60 0.21
N ARG A 89 -7.42 4.51 0.54
CA ARG A 89 -7.56 3.83 1.82
C ARG A 89 -7.21 4.73 3.00
N LEU A 90 -6.18 5.56 2.89
CA LEU A 90 -5.81 6.54 3.90
C LEU A 90 -6.94 7.55 4.13
N GLN A 91 -7.53 8.09 3.06
CA GLN A 91 -8.66 9.02 3.17
C GLN A 91 -9.88 8.38 3.83
N GLU A 92 -10.18 7.11 3.52
CA GLU A 92 -11.22 6.35 4.21
C GLU A 92 -10.93 6.24 5.71
N ILE A 93 -9.72 5.81 6.08
CA ILE A 93 -9.31 5.69 7.48
C ILE A 93 -9.46 7.03 8.20
N GLN A 94 -9.00 8.12 7.59
CA GLN A 94 -9.10 9.48 8.13
C GLN A 94 -10.55 9.87 8.39
N SER A 95 -11.46 9.59 7.44
CA SER A 95 -12.89 9.89 7.57
C SER A 95 -13.58 9.08 8.68
N LEU A 96 -13.10 7.86 8.93
CA LEU A 96 -13.67 6.93 9.91
C LEU A 96 -13.00 7.03 11.29
N LEU A 97 -11.92 7.82 11.40
CA LEU A 97 -11.14 7.96 12.62
C LEU A 97 -11.77 8.99 13.57
N THR A 98 -12.17 8.51 14.74
CA THR A 98 -12.77 9.31 15.81
C THR A 98 -11.78 9.53 16.96
N ASN A 99 -11.93 10.66 17.67
CA ASN A 99 -11.08 11.07 18.81
C ASN A 99 -9.60 11.30 18.48
N TRP A 100 -9.25 11.44 17.21
CA TRP A 100 -7.93 11.92 16.79
C TRP A 100 -7.88 13.44 16.86
N LYS A 101 -6.83 13.98 17.50
CA LYS A 101 -6.59 15.42 17.64
C LYS A 101 -5.25 15.86 17.02
N GLY A 102 -4.57 14.96 16.31
CA GLY A 102 -3.33 15.28 15.64
C GLY A 102 -3.55 15.84 14.24
N PRO A 103 -2.46 16.18 13.54
CA PRO A 103 -2.46 16.53 12.11
C PRO A 103 -3.17 15.51 11.22
N ASP A 104 -3.45 15.92 9.98
CA ASP A 104 -4.00 15.03 8.96
C ASP A 104 -3.10 13.79 8.74
N LEU A 105 -3.70 12.62 8.56
CA LEU A 105 -2.94 11.37 8.42
C LEU A 105 -1.98 11.39 7.23
N THR A 106 -2.30 12.14 6.17
CA THR A 106 -1.41 12.32 5.00
C THR A 106 -0.07 12.95 5.37
N SER A 107 0.00 13.73 6.45
CA SER A 107 1.26 14.34 6.93
C SER A 107 2.28 13.31 7.45
N TYR A 108 1.81 12.10 7.79
CA TYR A 108 2.63 11.00 8.29
C TYR A 108 3.12 10.04 7.19
N GLY A 109 2.82 10.32 5.92
CA GLY A 109 3.24 9.52 4.78
C GLY A 109 2.21 8.49 4.32
N GLU A 110 2.64 7.56 3.48
CA GLU A 110 1.79 6.53 2.92
C GLU A 110 1.42 5.47 3.97
N LEU A 111 0.25 4.84 3.79
CA LEU A 111 -0.12 3.66 4.57
C LEU A 111 0.75 2.47 4.09
N VAL A 112 1.53 1.90 5.00
CA VAL A 112 2.45 0.79 4.73
C VAL A 112 1.81 -0.55 5.05
N LEU A 113 1.17 -0.67 6.22
CA LEU A 113 0.46 -1.88 6.63
C LEU A 113 -0.80 -1.54 7.44
N GLU A 114 -1.82 -2.39 7.32
CA GLU A 114 -3.03 -2.40 8.13
C GLU A 114 -3.27 -3.81 8.67
N GLY A 115 -3.64 -3.92 9.95
CA GLY A 115 -3.87 -5.23 10.56
C GLY A 115 -4.64 -5.15 11.88
N THR A 116 -5.47 -6.15 12.14
CA THR A 116 -6.25 -6.27 13.38
C THR A 116 -5.70 -7.38 14.24
N PHE A 117 -5.36 -7.04 15.48
CA PHE A 117 -4.63 -7.89 16.42
C PHE A 117 -5.31 -7.96 17.78
N ARG A 118 -5.12 -9.09 18.45
CA ARG A 118 -5.38 -9.19 19.89
C ARG A 118 -4.19 -8.59 20.66
N LEU A 119 -4.47 -7.66 21.56
CA LEU A 119 -3.47 -7.12 22.49
C LEU A 119 -3.59 -7.81 23.83
N GLN A 120 -2.47 -8.22 24.42
CA GLN A 120 -2.48 -8.97 25.68
C GLN A 120 -3.18 -8.26 26.85
N ARG A 121 -3.08 -6.93 26.90
CA ARG A 121 -3.67 -6.10 27.97
C ARG A 121 -5.03 -5.49 27.59
N ALA A 122 -5.61 -5.89 26.46
CA ALA A 122 -6.87 -5.33 25.98
C ALA A 122 -7.94 -6.42 25.87
N LYS A 123 -9.13 -6.14 26.42
CA LYS A 123 -10.32 -7.02 26.25
C LYS A 123 -10.78 -7.16 24.79
N ASN A 124 -10.43 -6.20 23.92
CA ASN A 124 -10.89 -6.16 22.54
C ASN A 124 -9.69 -6.06 21.61
N GLU A 125 -9.84 -6.55 20.38
CA GLU A 125 -8.87 -6.36 19.30
C GLU A 125 -8.59 -4.87 19.04
N ARG A 126 -7.43 -4.62 18.44
CA ARG A 126 -7.02 -3.29 17.96
C ARG A 126 -6.64 -3.39 16.50
N THR A 127 -7.03 -2.39 15.75
CA THR A 127 -6.55 -2.20 14.37
C THR A 127 -5.36 -1.26 14.42
N LEU A 128 -4.24 -1.74 13.92
CA LEU A 128 -3.00 -1.00 13.76
C LEU A 128 -2.91 -0.52 12.32
N PHE A 129 -2.60 0.76 12.15
CA PHE A 129 -2.26 1.36 10.87
C PHE A 129 -0.82 1.86 10.96
N LEU A 130 0.05 1.30 10.14
CA LEU A 130 1.45 1.68 10.07
C LEU A 130 1.65 2.59 8.86
N PHE A 131 1.91 3.87 9.12
CA PHE A 131 2.30 4.87 8.14
C PHE A 131 3.83 5.03 8.16
N ASP A 132 4.39 5.71 7.15
CA ASP A 132 5.84 5.93 7.07
C ASP A 132 6.43 6.53 8.37
N LYS A 133 5.71 7.45 9.02
CA LYS A 133 6.19 8.17 10.20
C LYS A 133 5.41 7.88 11.48
N LEU A 134 4.32 7.11 11.41
CA LEU A 134 3.37 6.93 12.51
C LEU A 134 2.86 5.49 12.59
N LEU A 135 2.97 4.87 13.75
CA LEU A 135 2.15 3.71 14.10
C LEU A 135 0.92 4.18 14.87
N LEU A 136 -0.26 4.04 14.27
CA LEU A 136 -1.55 4.40 14.85
C LEU A 136 -2.25 3.15 15.41
N ILE A 137 -2.71 3.21 16.65
CA ILE A 137 -3.41 2.13 17.34
C ILE A 137 -4.85 2.57 17.61
N THR A 138 -5.80 1.81 17.07
CA THR A 138 -7.23 2.14 17.16
C THR A 138 -8.04 0.95 17.69
N LYS A 139 -9.24 1.22 18.17
CA LYS A 139 -10.27 0.20 18.42
C LYS A 139 -11.33 0.33 17.35
N LYS A 140 -11.56 -0.73 16.56
CA LYS A 140 -12.69 -0.78 15.63
C LYS A 140 -14.01 -0.92 16.39
N ARG A 141 -15.02 -0.13 16.00
CA ARG A 141 -16.42 -0.21 16.46
C ARG A 141 -17.30 0.03 15.25
N ASP A 142 -18.06 -0.99 14.86
CA ASP A 142 -18.84 -0.99 13.63
C ASP A 142 -17.94 -0.63 12.44
N ASP A 143 -18.29 0.42 11.69
CA ASP A 143 -17.50 0.94 10.58
C ASP A 143 -16.51 2.05 10.97
N THR A 144 -16.41 2.41 12.25
CA THR A 144 -15.53 3.48 12.72
C THR A 144 -14.29 2.98 13.45
N PHE A 145 -13.22 3.77 13.43
CA PHE A 145 -12.01 3.54 14.21
C PHE A 145 -11.92 4.57 15.33
N THR A 146 -11.93 4.13 16.59
CA THR A 146 -11.68 5.03 17.72
C THR A 146 -10.19 5.05 18.05
N TYR A 147 -9.57 6.23 18.00
CA TYR A 147 -8.20 6.45 18.43
C TYR A 147 -7.94 5.92 19.86
N LYS A 148 -6.78 5.28 20.08
CA LYS A 148 -6.33 4.80 21.39
C LYS A 148 -4.92 5.24 21.74
N ALA A 149 -3.99 5.10 20.81
CA ALA A 149 -2.60 5.50 21.00
C ALA A 149 -1.94 5.70 19.64
N HIS A 150 -0.80 6.39 19.64
CA HIS A 150 0.09 6.42 18.49
C HIS A 150 1.54 6.47 18.97
N ILE A 151 2.46 6.06 18.10
CA ILE A 151 3.91 6.16 18.32
C ILE A 151 4.53 6.62 17.00
N LEU A 152 5.28 7.73 17.02
CA LEU A 152 6.06 8.15 15.86
C LEU A 152 7.16 7.11 15.59
N CYS A 153 7.35 6.72 14.33
CA CYS A 153 8.30 5.66 13.96
C CYS A 153 9.74 6.00 14.39
N GLY A 154 10.13 7.29 14.36
CA GLY A 154 11.45 7.74 14.84
C GLY A 154 11.64 7.71 16.37
N ASN A 155 10.64 7.25 17.13
CA ASN A 155 10.67 7.05 18.57
C ASN A 155 10.20 5.62 18.96
N LEU A 156 9.95 4.76 17.98
CA LEU A 156 9.38 3.44 18.14
C LEU A 156 10.48 2.41 18.44
N MET A 157 10.26 1.61 19.48
CA MET A 157 11.09 0.45 19.82
C MET A 157 10.30 -0.83 19.60
N LEU A 158 11.00 -1.90 19.23
CA LEU A 158 10.42 -3.20 18.88
C LEU A 158 11.09 -4.32 19.69
N VAL A 159 10.29 -5.19 20.29
CA VAL A 159 10.71 -6.49 20.84
C VAL A 159 10.05 -7.58 20.01
N GLU A 160 10.85 -8.25 19.19
CA GLU A 160 10.39 -9.26 18.23
C GLU A 160 10.13 -10.62 18.87
N VAL A 161 10.93 -10.99 19.88
CA VAL A 161 10.87 -12.32 20.51
C VAL A 161 10.30 -12.19 21.90
N ILE A 162 9.15 -12.84 22.12
CA ILE A 162 8.51 -12.92 23.43
C ILE A 162 8.57 -14.38 23.88
N PRO A 163 9.19 -14.67 25.04
CA PRO A 163 9.28 -16.03 25.56
C PRO A 163 7.91 -16.67 25.67
N LYS A 164 7.80 -17.94 25.22
CA LYS A 164 6.56 -18.74 25.23
C LYS A 164 5.43 -18.20 24.33
N GLU A 165 5.68 -17.15 23.55
CA GLU A 165 4.69 -16.54 22.64
C GLU A 165 5.28 -16.30 21.24
N PRO A 166 5.45 -17.35 20.43
CA PRO A 166 6.16 -17.26 19.14
C PRO A 166 5.48 -16.33 18.14
N LEU A 167 4.15 -16.13 18.24
CA LEU A 167 3.37 -15.26 17.37
C LEU A 167 3.26 -13.81 17.87
N SER A 168 3.78 -13.50 19.05
CA SER A 168 3.66 -12.16 19.63
C SER A 168 4.91 -11.31 19.37
N PHE A 169 4.71 -10.00 19.25
CA PHE A 169 5.78 -8.98 19.29
C PHE A 169 5.27 -7.75 20.05
N SER A 170 6.17 -6.94 20.59
CA SER A 170 5.81 -5.74 21.35
C SER A 170 6.40 -4.48 20.75
N VAL A 171 5.61 -3.41 20.74
CA VAL A 171 6.04 -2.08 20.33
C VAL A 171 5.82 -1.06 21.44
N PHE A 172 6.72 -0.12 21.61
CA PHE A 172 6.63 0.92 22.64
C PHE A 172 7.44 2.17 22.27
N HIS A 173 7.13 3.28 22.93
CA HIS A 173 7.92 4.51 22.80
C HIS A 173 9.21 4.39 23.64
N TYR A 174 10.39 4.75 23.10
CA TYR A 174 11.68 4.56 23.79
C TYR A 174 11.76 5.19 25.20
N LYS A 175 11.15 6.35 25.41
CA LYS A 175 11.08 7.00 26.75
C LYS A 175 10.11 6.34 27.73
N ASN A 176 9.15 5.55 27.25
CA ASN A 176 8.06 5.00 28.06
C ASN A 176 7.91 3.48 27.87
N PRO A 177 8.93 2.67 28.20
CA PRO A 177 8.92 1.22 27.97
C PRO A 177 7.80 0.49 28.74
N LYS A 178 7.29 1.08 29.83
CA LYS A 178 6.17 0.52 30.61
C LYS A 178 4.85 0.50 29.83
N LEU A 179 4.68 1.38 28.84
CA LEU A 179 3.48 1.50 27.99
C LEU A 179 3.63 0.69 26.69
N GLN A 180 4.08 -0.57 26.81
CA GLN A 180 4.20 -1.46 25.66
C GLN A 180 2.87 -2.01 25.17
N HIS A 181 2.76 -2.13 23.84
CA HIS A 181 1.67 -2.78 23.15
C HIS A 181 2.16 -4.11 22.60
N THR A 182 1.91 -5.18 23.37
CA THR A 182 2.15 -6.55 22.92
C THR A 182 0.98 -7.02 22.08
N VAL A 183 1.26 -7.33 20.82
CA VAL A 183 0.29 -7.79 19.82
C VAL A 183 0.57 -9.24 19.46
N GLN A 184 -0.48 -10.02 19.25
CA GLN A 184 -0.40 -11.40 18.78
C GLN A 184 -0.82 -11.47 17.31
N ALA A 185 0.12 -11.81 16.43
CA ALA A 185 -0.13 -11.98 15.00
C ALA A 185 -0.96 -13.23 14.71
N LYS A 186 -1.59 -13.28 13.53
CA LYS A 186 -2.44 -14.42 13.14
C LYS A 186 -1.63 -15.63 12.68
N SER A 187 -0.43 -15.40 12.18
CA SER A 187 0.49 -16.44 11.70
C SER A 187 1.94 -16.00 11.83
N GLN A 188 2.87 -16.94 11.65
CA GLN A 188 4.30 -16.62 11.66
C GLN A 188 4.69 -15.73 10.45
N GLN A 189 4.06 -15.92 9.29
CA GLN A 189 4.27 -15.05 8.12
C GLN A 189 3.80 -13.62 8.41
N ASP A 190 2.62 -13.46 9.00
CA ASP A 190 2.05 -12.16 9.37
C ASP A 190 2.97 -11.43 10.37
N LYS A 191 3.44 -12.13 11.41
CA LYS A 191 4.45 -11.59 12.33
C LYS A 191 5.71 -11.12 11.61
N ARG A 192 6.28 -11.97 10.73
CA ARG A 192 7.51 -11.64 9.99
C ARG A 192 7.32 -10.40 9.11
N LEU A 193 6.19 -10.31 8.42
CA LEU A 193 5.85 -9.15 7.59
C LEU A 193 5.80 -7.87 8.42
N TRP A 194 5.05 -7.87 9.52
CA TRP A 194 4.94 -6.71 10.40
C TRP A 194 6.27 -6.29 11.00
N VAL A 195 7.04 -7.25 11.53
CA VAL A 195 8.36 -6.99 12.10
C VAL A 195 9.32 -6.40 11.05
N LEU A 196 9.30 -6.92 9.81
CA LEU A 196 10.15 -6.42 8.73
C LEU A 196 9.85 -4.95 8.43
N HIS A 197 8.57 -4.59 8.24
CA HIS A 197 8.19 -3.21 7.94
C HIS A 197 8.42 -2.27 9.13
N LEU A 198 8.17 -2.71 10.36
CA LEU A 198 8.46 -1.93 11.55
C LEU A 198 9.96 -1.64 11.66
N LYS A 199 10.83 -2.65 11.47
CA LYS A 199 12.29 -2.47 11.47
C LYS A 199 12.73 -1.47 10.39
N ARG A 200 12.21 -1.62 9.17
CA ARG A 200 12.52 -0.72 8.04
C ARG A 200 12.20 0.73 8.42
N LEU A 201 10.98 1.00 8.88
CA LEU A 201 10.52 2.34 9.21
C LEU A 201 11.23 2.94 10.43
N ILE A 202 11.57 2.13 11.43
CA ILE A 202 12.39 2.58 12.57
C ILE A 202 13.73 3.09 12.02
N LEU A 203 14.44 2.31 11.19
CA LEU A 203 15.74 2.70 10.65
C LEU A 203 15.66 3.96 9.78
N GLU A 204 14.71 4.03 8.85
CA GLU A 204 14.51 5.18 7.95
C GLU A 204 14.23 6.49 8.72
N ASN A 205 13.42 6.42 9.79
CA ASN A 205 13.06 7.59 10.59
C ASN A 205 14.10 7.96 11.65
N HIS A 206 14.96 7.02 12.07
CA HIS A 206 16.09 7.32 12.96
C HIS A 206 17.25 7.99 12.21
N ALA A 207 17.57 7.53 10.99
CA ALA A 207 18.63 8.13 10.16
C ALA A 207 18.30 9.56 9.69
N ALA A 208 17.01 9.88 9.48
CA ALA A 208 16.55 11.23 9.13
C ALA A 208 16.81 12.30 10.21
N LYS A 209 17.29 11.92 11.40
CA LYS A 209 17.68 12.83 12.50
C LYS A 209 19.17 13.17 12.55
N ILE A 210 20.03 12.70 11.62
CA ILE A 210 21.43 13.13 11.59
C ILE A 210 21.46 14.63 11.25
N PRO A 211 21.90 15.52 12.16
CA PRO A 211 22.05 16.93 11.84
C PRO A 211 23.12 17.07 10.76
N ALA A 212 22.92 17.97 9.80
CA ALA A 212 23.86 18.30 8.72
C ALA A 212 25.20 18.93 9.19
N LYS A 213 25.62 18.69 10.43
CA LYS A 213 26.82 19.26 11.06
C LYS A 213 27.95 18.26 11.33
N VAL A 214 27.93 17.08 10.72
CA VAL A 214 29.12 16.21 10.71
C VAL A 214 29.25 15.55 9.35
N ARG A 215 29.83 16.28 8.38
CA ARG A 215 30.71 15.65 7.39
C ARG A 215 32.14 16.10 7.75
N PRO A 216 33.09 15.17 7.81
CA PRO A 216 34.51 15.50 7.98
C PRO A 216 35.03 16.35 6.81
#